data_AF-A0A1H7K2E3-F1
#
_entry.id   AF-A0A1H7K2E3-F1
#
_cell.length_a   1.000
_cell.length_b   1.000
_cell.length_c   1.000
_cell.angle_alpha   90.00
_cell.angle_beta   90.00
_cell.angle_gamma   90.00
#
_symmetry.space_group_name_H-M   'P 1'
#
loop_
_entity.id
_entity.type
_entity.pdbx_description
1 polymer ?
#
loop_
_entity_poly.entity_id
_entity_poly.type
_entity_poly.pdbx_seq_one_letter_code
_entity_poly.pdbx_strand_id
1 'polypeptide(L)'
;MNVRNFEGFKAYLSEYVFPFIDNLLKDYEHYNYLEYLRCGNIRAGGYHRLEVMFRKNYQGFFAKGFTAEEFGAQFKGCSISVNLLMSCFHDPKKLQIRAFDENSLELLMTEERVSAKNKKKLKQFFDKTTKNDTEIKDLLVEFYPKMEVLFDVCNNTLFKNFELSSVGIAIAHVNYRRRTGDTMDLSIWIK
;
A
#
# COMPACT_ATOMS: atom_id res chain seq x y z
N MET A 1 4.16 3.11 -8.42
CA MET A 1 4.78 1.79 -8.22
C MET A 1 4.23 0.84 -9.30
N ASN A 2 5.06 0.36 -10.23
CA ASN A 2 4.63 -0.55 -11.30
C ASN A 2 4.97 -2.00 -10.90
N VAL A 3 4.20 -2.54 -9.95
CA VAL A 3 4.39 -3.89 -9.46
C VAL A 3 3.24 -4.77 -9.93
N ARG A 4 3.59 -5.86 -10.62
CA ARG A 4 2.63 -6.74 -11.29
C ARG A 4 2.28 -8.01 -10.51
N ASN A 5 3.01 -8.32 -9.44
CA ASN A 5 2.81 -9.51 -8.61
C ASN A 5 3.36 -9.30 -7.19
N PHE A 6 3.04 -10.22 -6.29
CA PHE A 6 3.44 -10.12 -4.88
C PHE A 6 4.96 -10.21 -4.66
N GLU A 7 5.68 -10.98 -5.49
CA GLU A 7 7.15 -11.04 -5.43
C GLU A 7 7.80 -9.71 -5.79
N GLY A 8 7.28 -9.00 -6.79
CA GLY A 8 7.73 -7.67 -7.16
C GLY A 8 7.43 -6.64 -6.07
N PHE A 9 6.34 -6.82 -5.32
CA PHE A 9 6.03 -5.98 -4.16
C PHE A 9 7.08 -6.15 -3.08
N LYS A 10 7.43 -7.40 -2.78
CA LYS A 10 8.50 -7.78 -1.84
C LYS A 10 9.88 -7.25 -2.26
N ALA A 11 10.23 -7.40 -3.54
CA ALA A 11 11.47 -6.88 -4.10
C ALA A 11 11.54 -5.35 -3.97
N TYR A 12 10.45 -4.65 -4.29
CA TYR A 12 10.40 -3.19 -4.17
C TYR A 12 10.61 -2.70 -2.73
N LEU A 13 9.98 -3.34 -1.74
CA LEU A 13 10.22 -2.97 -0.34
C LEU A 13 11.68 -3.16 0.04
N SER A 14 12.29 -4.26 -0.41
CA SER A 14 13.68 -4.60 -0.13
C SER A 14 14.66 -3.59 -0.75
N GLU A 15 14.39 -3.14 -1.98
CA GLU A 15 15.26 -2.24 -2.73
C GLU A 15 15.07 -0.77 -2.33
N TYR A 16 13.84 -0.34 -2.09
CA TYR A 16 13.50 1.09 -1.99
C TYR A 16 13.04 1.56 -0.61
N VAL A 17 12.70 0.65 0.30
CA VAL A 17 12.23 1.01 1.66
C VAL A 17 13.24 0.56 2.72
N PHE A 18 13.67 -0.70 2.68
CA PHE A 18 14.53 -1.28 3.72
C PHE A 18 15.91 -0.63 3.88
N PRO A 19 16.53 -0.02 2.86
CA PRO A 19 17.80 0.71 3.05
C PRO A 19 17.71 1.90 4.02
N PHE A 20 16.49 2.33 4.37
CA PHE A 20 16.24 3.51 5.21
C PHE A 20 15.72 3.18 6.62
N ILE A 21 15.33 1.93 6.89
CA ILE A 21 14.65 1.56 8.16
C ILE A 21 15.60 1.67 9.37
N ASP A 22 16.85 1.24 9.22
CA ASP A 22 17.75 1.06 10.36
C ASP A 22 18.13 2.38 11.08
N ASN A 23 17.91 3.54 10.44
CA ASN A 23 18.25 4.87 10.98
C ASN A 23 17.02 5.78 11.13
N LEU A 24 15.82 5.20 11.24
CA LEU A 24 14.60 6.00 11.43
C LEU A 24 14.60 6.68 12.80
N LEU A 25 14.33 7.98 12.80
CA LEU A 25 14.27 8.81 13.99
C LEU A 25 12.92 8.66 14.68
N LYS A 26 12.94 8.48 15.99
CA LYS A 26 11.72 8.33 16.81
C LYS A 26 11.45 9.54 17.71
N ASP A 27 12.51 10.24 18.12
CA ASP A 27 12.41 11.26 19.14
C ASP A 27 11.91 12.59 18.60
N TYR A 28 11.15 13.31 19.44
CA TYR A 28 10.50 14.57 19.11
C TYR A 28 11.50 15.68 18.74
N GLU A 29 12.65 15.70 19.42
CA GLU A 29 13.72 16.70 19.27
C GLU A 29 14.28 16.71 17.85
N HIS A 30 14.38 15.55 17.21
CA HIS A 30 14.88 15.42 15.84
C HIS A 30 13.91 16.06 14.83
N TYR A 31 12.60 15.89 15.02
CA TYR A 31 11.60 16.52 14.15
C TYR A 31 11.57 18.04 14.32
N ASN A 32 11.70 18.54 15.55
CA ASN A 32 11.84 19.97 15.80
C ASN A 32 13.12 20.54 15.17
N TYR A 33 14.22 19.78 15.21
CA TYR A 33 15.46 20.20 14.57
C TYR A 33 15.32 20.27 13.05
N LEU A 34 14.64 19.30 12.43
CA LEU A 34 14.33 19.33 11.00
C LEU A 34 13.41 20.52 10.63
N GLU A 35 12.46 20.87 11.49
CA GLU A 35 11.60 22.05 11.31
C GLU A 35 12.40 23.36 11.44
N TYR A 36 13.26 23.47 12.46
CA TYR A 36 14.17 24.60 12.65
C TYR A 36 15.09 24.82 11.44
N LEU A 37 15.64 23.74 10.89
CA LEU A 37 16.45 23.76 9.66
C LEU A 37 15.64 23.97 8.37
N ARG A 38 14.32 24.19 8.48
CA ARG A 38 13.39 24.36 7.35
C ARG A 38 13.37 23.16 6.39
N CYS A 39 13.71 21.97 6.87
CA CYS A 39 13.62 20.72 6.10
C CYS A 39 12.18 20.17 6.06
N GLY A 40 11.28 20.68 6.90
CA GLY A 40 9.87 20.33 6.90
C GLY A 40 9.12 21.05 8.00
N ASN A 41 7.90 20.62 8.26
CA ASN A 41 7.05 21.17 9.31
C ASN A 41 6.14 20.10 9.91
N ILE A 42 5.78 20.28 11.18
CA ILE A 42 4.83 19.40 11.87
C ILE A 42 3.42 19.91 11.64
N ARG A 43 2.57 19.09 11.02
CA ARG A 43 1.16 19.40 10.73
C ARG A 43 0.26 19.04 11.92
N ALA A 44 -0.80 19.83 12.12
CA ALA A 44 -1.83 19.54 13.12
C ALA A 44 -2.62 18.25 12.85
N GLY A 45 -2.66 17.80 11.59
CA GLY A 45 -3.25 16.52 11.18
C GLY A 45 -2.18 15.55 10.67
N GLY A 46 -2.29 14.29 11.06
CA GLY A 46 -1.40 13.23 10.61
C GLY A 46 -1.85 12.59 9.28
N TYR A 47 -0.90 12.06 8.54
CA TYR A 47 -1.14 11.07 7.50
C TYR A 47 -1.81 9.82 8.10
N HIS A 48 -2.48 9.06 7.23
CA HIS A 48 -3.11 7.81 7.62
C HIS A 48 -2.06 6.78 8.06
N ARG A 49 -2.47 5.85 8.92
CA ARG A 49 -1.66 4.69 9.31
C ARG A 49 -1.16 3.93 8.08
N LEU A 50 0.07 3.44 8.14
CA LEU A 50 0.75 2.86 6.99
C LEU A 50 0.00 1.64 6.43
N GLU A 51 -0.53 0.79 7.30
CA GLU A 51 -1.34 -0.38 6.99
C GLU A 51 -2.66 -0.02 6.28
N VAL A 52 -3.28 1.10 6.64
CA VAL A 52 -4.47 1.63 5.95
C VAL A 52 -4.10 2.07 4.53
N MET A 53 -2.95 2.71 4.36
CA MET A 53 -2.45 3.12 3.05
C MET A 53 -2.10 1.92 2.18
N PHE A 54 -1.50 0.87 2.75
CA PHE A 54 -1.26 -0.39 2.05
C PHE A 54 -2.57 -1.05 1.63
N ARG A 55 -3.54 -1.14 2.54
CA ARG A 55 -4.86 -1.72 2.26
C ARG A 55 -5.57 -1.00 1.11
N LYS A 56 -5.52 0.34 1.09
CA LYS A 56 -6.21 1.16 0.09
C LYS A 56 -5.54 1.11 -1.29
N ASN A 57 -4.21 1.23 -1.33
CA ASN A 57 -3.48 1.39 -2.60
C ASN A 57 -3.03 0.07 -3.22
N TYR A 58 -3.00 -1.01 -2.44
CA TYR A 58 -2.48 -2.31 -2.86
C TYR A 58 -3.38 -3.46 -2.40
N GLN A 59 -4.68 -3.19 -2.33
CA GLN A 59 -5.73 -4.08 -1.83
C GLN A 59 -5.62 -5.51 -2.38
N GLY A 60 -5.34 -5.66 -3.68
CA GLY A 60 -5.22 -6.95 -4.36
C GLY A 60 -4.08 -7.83 -3.85
N PHE A 61 -3.02 -7.24 -3.32
CA PHE A 61 -1.92 -7.99 -2.71
C PHE A 61 -2.27 -8.51 -1.31
N PHE A 62 -3.32 -7.99 -0.68
CA PHE A 62 -3.72 -8.36 0.67
C PHE A 62 -5.02 -9.16 0.70
N ALA A 63 -5.32 -9.93 -0.35
CA ALA A 63 -6.49 -10.79 -0.39
C ALA A 63 -6.40 -11.93 0.66
N LYS A 64 -7.51 -12.26 1.31
CA LYS A 64 -7.67 -13.49 2.12
C LYS A 64 -7.90 -14.73 1.26
N GLY A 65 -8.32 -14.50 0.02
CA GLY A 65 -8.88 -15.51 -0.86
C GLY A 65 -10.28 -15.95 -0.43
N PHE A 66 -11.03 -16.52 -1.37
CA PHE A 66 -12.37 -17.08 -1.18
C PHE A 66 -12.52 -18.33 -2.05
N THR A 67 -13.49 -19.19 -1.71
CA THR A 67 -13.80 -20.38 -2.50
C THR A 67 -14.75 -20.05 -3.67
N ALA A 68 -14.79 -20.93 -4.67
CA ALA A 68 -15.76 -20.80 -5.76
C ALA A 68 -17.22 -20.86 -5.26
N GLU A 69 -17.47 -21.60 -4.18
CA GLU A 69 -18.78 -21.70 -3.53
C GLU A 69 -19.20 -20.38 -2.86
N GLU A 70 -18.29 -19.75 -2.11
CA GLU A 70 -18.52 -18.44 -1.48
C GLU A 70 -18.81 -17.36 -2.53
N PHE A 71 -18.05 -17.39 -3.62
CA PHE A 71 -18.26 -16.49 -4.74
C PHE A 71 -19.61 -16.75 -5.43
N GLY A 72 -19.91 -18.01 -5.74
CA GLY A 72 -21.16 -18.43 -6.37
C GLY A 72 -22.39 -18.09 -5.52
N ALA A 73 -22.31 -18.22 -4.20
CA ALA A 73 -23.39 -17.85 -3.28
C ALA A 73 -23.65 -16.34 -3.30
N GLN A 74 -22.59 -15.52 -3.33
CA GLN A 74 -22.77 -14.07 -3.42
C GLN A 74 -23.24 -13.62 -4.80
N PHE A 75 -22.75 -14.23 -5.88
CA PHE A 75 -23.04 -13.78 -7.24
C PHE A 75 -24.00 -14.69 -8.00
N LYS A 76 -24.83 -15.46 -7.28
CA LYS A 76 -25.85 -16.33 -7.87
C LYS A 76 -26.77 -15.53 -8.81
N GLY A 77 -26.88 -15.99 -10.06
CA GLY A 77 -27.69 -15.33 -11.09
C GLY A 77 -27.09 -14.06 -11.68
N CYS A 78 -25.83 -13.73 -11.34
CA CYS A 78 -25.08 -12.65 -11.96
C CYS A 78 -24.15 -13.22 -13.03
N SER A 79 -24.15 -12.63 -14.23
CA SER A 79 -23.10 -12.88 -15.21
C SER A 79 -21.86 -12.10 -14.80
N ILE A 80 -20.90 -12.78 -14.18
CA ILE A 80 -19.58 -12.24 -13.86
C ILE A 80 -18.55 -13.06 -14.61
N SER A 81 -17.70 -12.36 -15.37
CA SER A 81 -16.64 -12.97 -16.16
C SER A 81 -15.61 -13.67 -15.27
N VAL A 82 -15.17 -14.86 -15.67
CA VAL A 82 -14.09 -15.60 -15.01
C VAL A 82 -12.78 -14.80 -15.03
N ASN A 83 -12.62 -13.87 -15.98
CA ASN A 83 -11.47 -12.97 -16.07
C ASN A 83 -11.36 -11.99 -14.89
N LEU A 84 -12.41 -11.83 -14.08
CA LEU A 84 -12.36 -11.04 -12.85
C LEU A 84 -11.69 -11.78 -11.69
N LEU A 85 -11.38 -13.06 -11.87
CA LEU A 85 -10.82 -13.93 -10.85
C LEU A 85 -9.42 -14.41 -11.22
N MET A 86 -8.60 -14.68 -10.21
CA MET A 86 -7.30 -15.32 -10.32
C MET A 86 -7.03 -16.18 -9.09
N SER A 87 -5.99 -17.03 -9.12
CA SER A 87 -5.55 -17.74 -7.92
C SER A 87 -5.02 -16.75 -6.87
N CYS A 88 -5.31 -17.01 -5.60
CA CYS A 88 -4.92 -16.14 -4.49
C CYS A 88 -3.39 -16.16 -4.29
N PHE A 89 -2.79 -14.98 -4.10
CA PHE A 89 -1.34 -14.86 -3.87
C PHE A 89 -0.85 -15.59 -2.61
N HIS A 90 -1.69 -15.67 -1.57
CA HIS A 90 -1.34 -16.26 -0.28
C HIS A 90 -1.79 -17.71 -0.12
N ASP A 91 -2.69 -18.19 -0.98
CA ASP A 91 -3.24 -19.54 -0.91
C ASP A 91 -3.67 -20.03 -2.30
N PRO A 92 -2.86 -20.88 -2.95
CA PRO A 92 -3.15 -21.36 -4.31
C PRO A 92 -4.49 -22.10 -4.45
N LYS A 93 -5.06 -22.63 -3.35
CA LYS A 93 -6.35 -23.33 -3.37
C LYS A 93 -7.55 -22.38 -3.37
N LYS A 94 -7.33 -21.10 -3.10
CA LYS A 94 -8.37 -20.06 -3.07
C LYS A 94 -8.30 -19.17 -4.30
N LEU A 95 -9.42 -18.51 -4.59
CA LEU A 95 -9.54 -17.50 -5.63
C LEU A 95 -9.47 -16.11 -5.00
N GLN A 96 -9.01 -15.14 -5.77
CA GLN A 96 -9.09 -13.71 -5.44
C GLN A 96 -9.56 -12.91 -6.65
N ILE A 97 -9.91 -11.64 -6.43
CA ILE A 97 -10.23 -10.72 -7.52
C ILE A 97 -8.93 -10.31 -8.23
N ARG A 98 -8.96 -10.31 -9.57
CA ARG A 98 -7.85 -9.93 -10.44
C ARG A 98 -7.72 -8.41 -10.58
N ALA A 99 -7.60 -7.72 -9.44
CA ALA A 99 -7.41 -6.27 -9.37
C ALA A 99 -6.39 -5.93 -8.28
N PHE A 100 -5.58 -4.89 -8.49
CA PHE A 100 -4.56 -4.44 -7.53
C PHE A 100 -5.13 -3.42 -6.53
N ASP A 101 -6.03 -2.57 -6.99
CA ASP A 101 -6.70 -1.50 -6.25
C ASP A 101 -8.11 -1.26 -6.81
N GLU A 102 -8.87 -0.35 -6.19
CA GLU A 102 -10.24 -0.04 -6.60
C GLU A 102 -10.32 0.55 -8.03
N ASN A 103 -9.31 1.32 -8.47
CA ASN A 103 -9.30 1.91 -9.82
C ASN A 103 -9.12 0.83 -10.88
N SER A 104 -8.16 -0.09 -10.66
CA SER A 104 -7.94 -1.25 -11.53
C SER A 104 -9.17 -2.17 -11.57
N LEU A 105 -9.89 -2.30 -10.45
CA LEU A 105 -11.15 -3.03 -10.41
C LEU A 105 -12.23 -2.34 -11.25
N GLU A 106 -12.35 -1.01 -11.17
CA GLU A 106 -13.33 -0.24 -11.95
C GLU A 106 -13.09 -0.34 -13.46
N LEU A 107 -11.83 -0.28 -13.88
CA LEU A 107 -11.42 -0.49 -15.27
C LEU A 107 -11.84 -1.90 -15.72
N LEU A 108 -11.47 -2.93 -14.96
CA LEU A 108 -11.76 -4.31 -15.32
C LEU A 108 -13.27 -4.60 -15.35
N MET A 109 -14.04 -4.05 -14.41
CA MET A 109 -15.50 -4.16 -14.43
C MET A 109 -16.13 -3.48 -15.65
N THR A 110 -15.51 -2.42 -16.16
CA THR A 110 -15.99 -1.69 -17.34
C THR A 110 -15.66 -2.45 -18.63
N GLU A 111 -14.44 -3.00 -18.74
CA GLU A 111 -14.01 -3.87 -19.84
C GLU A 111 -14.91 -5.11 -19.96
N GLU A 112 -15.20 -5.76 -18.83
CA GLU A 112 -16.05 -6.96 -18.76
C GLU A 112 -17.56 -6.64 -18.76
N ARG A 113 -17.94 -5.37 -18.98
CA ARG A 113 -19.34 -4.89 -19.09
C ARG A 113 -20.23 -5.31 -17.92
N VAL A 114 -19.69 -5.27 -16.70
CA VAL A 114 -20.41 -5.62 -15.47
C VAL A 114 -21.51 -4.58 -15.19
N SER A 115 -22.72 -5.07 -14.85
CA SER A 115 -23.86 -4.20 -14.54
C SER A 115 -23.61 -3.34 -13.29
N ALA A 116 -24.19 -2.13 -13.23
CA ALA A 116 -23.98 -1.20 -12.11
C ALA A 116 -24.32 -1.79 -10.72
N LYS A 117 -25.37 -2.63 -10.65
CA LYS A 117 -25.74 -3.36 -9.43
C LYS A 117 -24.62 -4.31 -8.98
N ASN A 118 -24.02 -5.03 -9.93
CA ASN A 118 -22.96 -5.98 -9.65
C ASN A 118 -21.64 -5.28 -9.35
N LYS A 119 -21.38 -4.10 -9.95
CA LYS A 119 -20.19 -3.29 -9.63
C LYS A 119 -20.11 -2.94 -8.14
N LYS A 120 -21.19 -2.38 -7.57
CA LYS A 120 -21.23 -2.05 -6.13
C LYS A 120 -21.03 -3.28 -5.25
N LYS A 121 -21.66 -4.39 -5.62
CA LYS A 121 -21.53 -5.67 -4.91
C LYS A 121 -20.11 -6.23 -4.97
N LEU A 122 -19.44 -6.11 -6.12
CA LEU A 122 -18.07 -6.58 -6.31
C LEU A 122 -17.07 -5.74 -5.52
N LYS A 123 -17.24 -4.41 -5.47
CA LYS A 123 -16.44 -3.53 -4.61
C LYS A 123 -16.56 -3.89 -3.12
N GLN A 124 -17.79 -4.11 -2.65
CA GLN A 124 -18.03 -4.54 -1.27
C GLN A 124 -17.41 -5.92 -0.99
N PHE A 125 -17.50 -6.84 -1.96
CA PHE A 125 -16.89 -8.16 -1.83
C PHE A 125 -15.36 -8.07 -1.85
N PHE A 126 -14.77 -7.19 -2.66
CA PHE A 126 -13.34 -6.94 -2.70
C PHE A 126 -12.84 -6.44 -1.34
N ASP A 127 -13.50 -5.43 -0.76
CA ASP A 127 -13.17 -4.90 0.57
C ASP A 127 -13.28 -5.97 1.66
N LYS A 128 -14.39 -6.73 1.66
CA LYS A 128 -14.63 -7.82 2.62
C LYS A 128 -13.58 -8.93 2.53
N THR A 129 -13.13 -9.27 1.33
CA THR A 129 -12.17 -10.35 1.08
C THR A 129 -10.72 -9.89 1.17
N THR A 130 -10.49 -8.61 1.47
CA THR A 130 -9.17 -8.07 1.80
C THR A 130 -8.91 -8.24 3.29
N LYS A 131 -7.66 -8.54 3.64
CA LYS A 131 -7.14 -8.49 5.02
C LYS A 131 -7.42 -7.11 5.64
N ASN A 132 -7.77 -7.12 6.91
CA ASN A 132 -7.91 -5.89 7.70
C ASN A 132 -6.53 -5.33 8.06
N ASP A 133 -6.51 -4.13 8.63
CA ASP A 133 -5.28 -3.39 8.92
C ASP A 133 -4.31 -4.17 9.82
N THR A 134 -4.83 -4.90 10.82
CA THR A 134 -4.03 -5.74 11.72
C THR A 134 -3.44 -6.94 10.98
N GLU A 135 -4.25 -7.66 10.22
CA GLU A 135 -3.81 -8.80 9.42
C GLU A 135 -2.75 -8.40 8.36
N ILE A 136 -2.85 -7.19 7.80
CA ILE A 136 -1.85 -6.65 6.86
C ILE A 136 -0.54 -6.35 7.60
N LYS A 137 -0.61 -5.71 8.77
CA LYS A 137 0.57 -5.44 9.58
C LYS A 137 1.28 -6.74 9.96
N ASP A 138 0.53 -7.71 10.48
CA ASP A 138 1.08 -9.00 10.94
C ASP A 138 1.73 -9.77 9.77
N LEU A 139 1.06 -9.82 8.61
CA LEU A 139 1.59 -10.45 7.40
C LEU A 139 2.91 -9.80 6.93
N LEU A 140 2.99 -8.47 6.94
CA LEU A 140 4.19 -7.77 6.50
C LEU A 140 5.35 -7.93 7.49
N VAL A 141 5.07 -8.01 8.78
CA VAL A 141 6.07 -8.29 9.83
C VAL A 141 6.55 -9.74 9.75
N GLU A 142 5.66 -10.70 9.45
CA GLU A 142 6.00 -12.10 9.24
C GLU A 142 6.99 -12.25 8.07
N PHE A 143 6.73 -11.59 6.94
CA PHE A 143 7.64 -11.61 5.80
C PHE A 143 8.94 -10.84 6.06
N TYR A 144 8.86 -9.73 6.79
CA TYR A 144 9.98 -8.84 7.04
C TYR A 144 9.92 -8.27 8.46
N PRO A 145 10.64 -8.87 9.43
CA PRO A 145 10.60 -8.40 10.82
C PRO A 145 10.94 -6.91 10.98
N LYS A 146 11.81 -6.36 10.10
CA LYS A 146 12.15 -4.93 10.08
C LYS A 146 10.94 -4.00 9.85
N MET A 147 9.84 -4.50 9.29
CA MET A 147 8.60 -3.72 9.12
C MET A 147 8.01 -3.28 10.46
N GLU A 148 8.27 -4.01 11.54
CA GLU A 148 7.79 -3.62 12.87
C GLU A 148 8.31 -2.23 13.27
N VAL A 149 9.59 -1.96 13.02
CA VAL A 149 10.21 -0.65 13.27
C VAL A 149 9.53 0.43 12.44
N LEU A 150 9.25 0.16 11.17
CA LEU A 150 8.59 1.12 10.29
C LEU A 150 7.17 1.43 10.75
N PHE A 151 6.38 0.42 11.13
CA PHE A 151 5.04 0.64 11.67
C PHE A 151 5.07 1.42 12.98
N ASP A 152 6.01 1.13 13.86
CA ASP A 152 6.20 1.86 15.10
C ASP A 152 6.51 3.34 14.84
N VAL A 153 7.50 3.64 13.98
CA VAL A 153 7.84 5.02 13.62
C VAL A 153 6.66 5.75 12.99
N CYS A 154 6.02 5.15 11.98
CA CYS A 154 4.91 5.78 11.29
C CYS A 154 3.71 6.03 12.21
N ASN A 155 3.39 5.12 13.12
CA ASN A 155 2.15 5.22 13.90
C ASN A 155 2.33 5.95 15.24
N ASN A 156 3.50 5.84 15.87
CA ASN A 156 3.74 6.27 17.24
C ASN A 156 4.64 7.51 17.38
N THR A 157 5.18 8.05 16.28
CA THR A 157 6.04 9.25 16.30
C THR A 157 5.43 10.40 15.52
N LEU A 158 6.11 11.55 15.52
CA LEU A 158 5.75 12.70 14.68
C LEU A 158 5.91 12.44 13.18
N PHE A 159 6.49 11.31 12.76
CA PHE A 159 6.64 10.97 11.35
C PHE A 159 5.33 11.13 10.55
N LYS A 160 4.20 10.65 11.09
CA LYS A 160 2.89 10.82 10.43
C LYS A 160 2.44 12.27 10.34
N ASN A 161 2.94 13.17 11.16
CA ASN A 161 2.58 14.57 11.13
C ASN A 161 3.60 15.42 10.34
N PHE A 162 4.75 14.85 9.99
CA PHE A 162 5.84 15.60 9.38
C PHE A 162 5.68 15.69 7.86
N GLU A 163 5.63 16.91 7.35
CA GLU A 163 5.67 17.19 5.91
C GLU A 163 7.03 17.77 5.53
N LEU A 164 7.61 17.28 4.43
CA LEU A 164 8.86 17.82 3.91
C LEU A 164 8.62 19.13 3.15
N SER A 165 9.52 20.10 3.37
CA SER A 165 9.61 21.30 2.53
C SER A 165 10.32 20.98 1.20
N SER A 166 10.35 21.92 0.25
CA SER A 166 11.14 21.77 -0.98
C SER A 166 12.62 21.50 -0.70
N VAL A 167 13.19 22.11 0.34
CA VAL A 167 14.58 21.86 0.78
C VAL A 167 14.72 20.44 1.33
N GLY A 168 13.77 20.02 2.17
CA GLY A 168 13.73 18.65 2.70
C GLY A 168 13.63 17.60 1.61
N ILE A 169 12.78 17.84 0.60
CA ILE A 169 12.61 16.96 -0.56
C ILE A 169 13.91 16.86 -1.37
N ALA A 170 14.60 17.98 -1.62
CA ALA A 170 15.89 17.97 -2.32
C ALA A 170 16.96 17.16 -1.56
N ILE A 171 17.06 17.33 -0.24
CA ILE A 171 17.98 16.54 0.61
C ILE A 171 17.60 15.06 0.61
N ALA A 172 16.31 14.75 0.75
CA ALA A 172 15.79 13.39 0.72
C ALA A 172 16.10 12.70 -0.61
N HIS A 173 15.99 13.41 -1.73
CA HIS A 173 16.32 12.90 -3.07
C HIS A 173 17.80 12.53 -3.21
N VAL A 174 18.70 13.40 -2.76
CA VAL A 174 20.14 13.13 -2.78
C VAL A 174 20.47 11.90 -1.91
N ASN A 175 19.86 11.81 -0.72
CA ASN A 175 20.06 10.65 0.15
C ASN A 175 19.47 9.36 -0.44
N TYR A 176 18.32 9.45 -1.11
CA TYR A 176 17.71 8.32 -1.81
C TYR A 176 18.66 7.79 -2.88
N ARG A 177 19.14 8.64 -3.78
CA ARG A 177 20.10 8.28 -4.83
C ARG A 177 21.37 7.65 -4.27
N ARG A 178 21.89 8.18 -3.16
CA ARG A 178 23.07 7.62 -2.49
C ARG A 178 22.85 6.19 -1.98
N ARG A 179 21.63 5.86 -1.53
CA ARG A 179 21.32 4.56 -0.90
C ARG A 179 20.84 3.50 -1.89
N THR A 180 20.12 3.89 -2.93
CA THR A 180 19.51 2.96 -3.89
C THR A 180 20.23 2.94 -5.24
N GLY A 181 21.02 3.96 -5.56
CA GLY A 181 21.60 4.15 -6.89
C GLY A 181 20.62 4.71 -7.93
N ASP A 182 19.35 4.89 -7.55
CA ASP A 182 18.26 5.31 -8.44
C ASP A 182 17.88 6.79 -8.24
N THR A 183 17.13 7.37 -9.17
CA THR A 183 16.67 8.77 -9.10
C THR A 183 15.17 8.86 -9.22
N MET A 184 14.52 9.48 -8.23
CA MET A 184 13.09 9.80 -8.33
C MET A 184 12.86 10.99 -9.27
N ASP A 185 11.73 10.98 -9.97
CA ASP A 185 11.25 12.13 -10.72
C ASP A 185 10.75 13.21 -9.74
N LEU A 186 11.44 14.35 -9.71
CA LEU A 186 11.15 15.46 -8.80
C LEU A 186 10.12 16.45 -9.35
N SER A 187 9.66 16.29 -10.60
CA SER A 187 8.75 17.23 -11.26
C SER A 187 7.41 17.41 -10.53
N ILE A 188 7.03 16.43 -9.70
CA ILE A 188 5.84 16.48 -8.85
C ILE A 188 6.00 17.46 -7.68
N TRP A 189 7.23 17.69 -7.21
CA TRP A 189 7.53 18.42 -5.98
C TRP A 189 8.31 19.72 -6.19
N ILE A 190 9.09 19.80 -7.26
CA ILE A 190 9.93 20.96 -7.57
C ILE A 190 9.62 21.35 -9.01
N LYS A 191 9.00 22.53 -9.16
CA LYS A 191 8.74 23.18 -10.44
C LYS A 191 9.75 24.28 -10.70
#